data_AF-A0A1X0VAV7-F1
#
_entry.id   AF-A0A1X0VAV7-F1
#
_cell.length_a   1.000
_cell.length_b   1.000
_cell.length_c   1.000
_cell.angle_alpha   90.00
_cell.angle_beta   90.00
_cell.angle_gamma   90.00
#
_symmetry.space_group_name_H-M   'P 1'
#
loop_
_entity.id
_entity.type
_entity.pdbx_description
1 polymer ?
#
loop_
_entity_poly.entity_id
_entity_poly.type
_entity_poly.pdbx_seq_one_letter_code
_entity_poly.pdbx_strand_id
1 'polypeptide(L)'
;MKILIAKSAPHVATSGDDDHYTEYMKERGAFVYYAMSMYMEAKNRRKMSLTKDIEDATAEWFLKGDDIENWAHEHLIEDTNSRPRSSWLYSELKYYWAENGLEKVPSSKVVMARLRELGYDIRKNNATFPNGEDGDDTGQVAHRVIGVRYCS
;
A
#
# COMPACT_ATOMS: atom_id res chain seq x y z
N MET A 1 12.50 33.24 1.29
CA MET A 1 11.56 33.29 0.15
C MET A 1 10.27 32.61 0.62
N LYS A 2 9.12 33.31 0.65
CA LYS A 2 7.85 32.72 1.10
C LYS A 2 7.30 31.84 -0.03
N ILE A 3 7.16 30.54 0.22
CA ILE A 3 6.45 29.64 -0.69
C ILE A 3 4.96 30.02 -0.60
N LEU A 4 4.46 30.69 -1.64
CA LEU A 4 3.03 30.89 -1.83
C LEU A 4 2.46 29.53 -2.21
N ILE A 5 1.77 28.88 -1.27
CA ILE A 5 0.95 27.70 -1.55
C ILE A 5 -0.15 28.17 -2.49
N ALA A 6 0.05 27.99 -3.79
CA ALA A 6 -1.01 28.15 -4.77
C ALA A 6 -2.03 27.04 -4.50
N LYS A 7 -3.06 27.35 -3.72
CA LYS A 7 -4.28 26.54 -3.69
C LYS A 7 -4.78 26.53 -5.13
N SER A 8 -4.62 25.42 -5.83
CA SER A 8 -5.27 25.19 -7.11
C SER A 8 -6.75 25.49 -6.92
N ALA A 9 -7.29 26.40 -7.75
CA ALA A 9 -8.69 26.74 -7.67
C ALA A 9 -9.53 25.46 -7.86
N PRO A 10 -10.58 25.26 -7.05
CA PRO A 10 -11.48 24.13 -7.26
C PRO A 10 -12.03 24.22 -8.68
N HIS A 11 -11.83 23.17 -9.48
CA HIS A 11 -12.38 23.09 -10.81
C HIS A 11 -13.91 23.15 -10.70
N VAL A 12 -14.53 24.21 -11.22
CA VAL A 12 -15.98 24.33 -11.30
C VAL A 12 -16.39 23.66 -12.61
N ALA A 13 -16.96 22.45 -12.52
CA ALA A 13 -17.47 21.74 -13.70
C ALA A 13 -18.48 22.63 -14.43
N THR A 14 -18.28 22.83 -15.73
CA THR A 14 -19.21 23.57 -16.57
C THR A 14 -19.99 22.61 -17.45
N SER A 15 -21.17 23.03 -17.92
CA SER A 15 -22.17 22.18 -18.60
C SER A 15 -21.76 21.61 -19.97
N GLY A 16 -20.47 21.64 -20.30
CA GLY A 16 -19.87 20.99 -21.46
C GLY A 16 -18.72 20.04 -21.11
N ASP A 17 -18.45 19.81 -19.82
CA ASP A 17 -17.53 18.76 -19.38
C ASP A 17 -18.27 17.42 -19.50
N ASP A 18 -17.88 16.63 -20.50
CA ASP A 18 -18.43 15.31 -20.83
C ASP A 18 -18.76 14.47 -19.58
N ASP A 19 -19.91 13.80 -19.63
CA ASP A 19 -20.53 12.95 -18.61
C ASP A 19 -19.65 11.74 -18.14
N HIS A 20 -18.39 11.67 -18.57
CA HIS A 20 -17.41 10.64 -18.24
C HIS A 20 -16.40 11.04 -17.16
N TYR A 21 -16.51 12.23 -16.56
CA TYR A 21 -15.62 12.68 -15.48
C TYR A 21 -15.48 11.64 -14.33
N THR A 22 -16.58 10.96 -14.00
CA THR A 22 -16.63 9.90 -12.99
C THR A 22 -15.90 8.62 -13.41
N GLU A 23 -15.91 8.25 -14.70
CA GLU A 23 -15.13 7.11 -15.21
C GLU A 23 -13.64 7.45 -15.30
N TYR A 24 -13.31 8.66 -15.76
CA TYR A 24 -11.94 9.16 -15.78
C TYR A 24 -11.32 9.23 -14.36
N MET A 25 -12.12 9.58 -13.36
CA MET A 25 -11.70 9.55 -11.95
C MET A 25 -11.49 8.14 -11.39
N LYS A 26 -12.22 7.13 -11.88
CA LYS A 26 -11.99 5.72 -11.49
C LYS A 26 -10.67 5.19 -12.05
N GLU A 27 -10.30 5.60 -13.26
CA GLU A 27 -9.04 5.20 -13.90
C GLU A 27 -7.83 6.00 -13.41
N ARG A 28 -8.05 7.10 -12.68
CA ARG A 28 -6.99 8.00 -12.23
C ARG A 28 -5.95 7.29 -11.36
N GLY A 29 -6.36 6.35 -10.51
CA GLY A 29 -5.43 5.54 -9.70
C GLY A 29 -4.53 4.65 -10.58
N ALA A 30 -5.12 3.94 -11.54
CA ALA A 30 -4.41 3.07 -12.46
C ALA A 30 -3.47 3.85 -13.40
N PHE A 31 -3.93 4.98 -13.94
CA PHE A 31 -3.12 5.87 -14.78
C PHE A 31 -1.92 6.44 -14.01
N VAL A 32 -2.15 6.92 -12.79
CA VAL A 32 -1.10 7.45 -11.92
C VAL A 32 -0.08 6.37 -11.59
N TYR A 33 -0.54 5.18 -11.20
CA TYR A 33 0.35 4.05 -10.90
C TYR A 33 1.17 3.62 -12.12
N TYR A 34 0.53 3.56 -13.30
CA TYR A 34 1.20 3.24 -14.56
C TYR A 34 2.25 4.29 -14.94
N ALA A 35 1.90 5.58 -14.87
CA ALA A 35 2.82 6.68 -15.14
C ALA A 35 4.03 6.67 -14.20
N MET A 36 3.82 6.40 -12.91
CA MET A 36 4.88 6.30 -11.90
C MET A 36 5.76 5.06 -12.11
N SER A 37 5.17 3.92 -12.50
CA SER A 37 5.92 2.70 -12.83
C SER A 37 6.82 2.90 -14.05
N MET A 38 6.29 3.53 -15.11
CA MET A 38 7.04 3.88 -16.32
C MET A 38 8.16 4.88 -16.02
N TYR A 39 7.91 5.84 -15.12
CA TYR A 39 8.92 6.79 -14.65
C TYR A 39 10.08 6.10 -13.90
N MET A 40 9.79 5.18 -12.99
CA MET A 40 10.82 4.38 -12.32
C MET A 40 11.63 3.53 -13.30
N GLU A 41 10.98 2.94 -14.28
CA GLU A 41 11.66 2.16 -15.32
C GLU A 41 12.60 3.04 -16.16
N ALA A 42 12.17 4.26 -16.50
CA ALA A 42 13.00 5.25 -17.19
C ALA A 42 14.20 5.72 -16.34
N LYS A 43 14.00 5.93 -15.03
CA LYS A 43 15.06 6.28 -14.06
C LYS A 43 16.09 5.15 -13.93
N ASN A 44 15.64 3.90 -13.76
CA ASN A 44 16.51 2.73 -13.65
C ASN A 44 17.34 2.49 -14.92
N ARG A 45 16.77 2.81 -16.09
CA ARG A 45 17.47 2.73 -17.38
C ARG A 45 18.38 3.94 -17.64
N ARG A 46 18.53 4.88 -16.69
CA ARG A 46 19.28 6.15 -16.79
C ARG A 46 18.92 6.98 -18.02
N LYS A 47 17.67 6.87 -18.51
CA LYS A 47 17.20 7.54 -19.72
C LYS A 47 16.60 8.93 -19.46
N MET A 48 16.64 9.41 -18.22
CA MET A 48 16.00 10.67 -17.84
C MET A 48 16.87 11.43 -16.83
N SER A 49 17.19 12.68 -17.16
CA SER A 49 17.82 13.65 -16.25
C SER A 49 16.68 14.46 -15.62
N LEU A 50 16.46 14.28 -14.33
CA LEU A 50 15.37 14.93 -13.60
C LEU A 50 15.92 15.99 -12.65
N THR A 51 15.16 17.06 -12.46
CA THR A 51 15.48 18.06 -11.43
C THR A 51 15.18 17.46 -10.05
N LYS A 52 15.96 17.88 -9.05
CA LYS A 52 15.85 17.39 -7.67
C LYS A 52 14.43 17.50 -7.10
N ASP A 53 13.72 18.57 -7.44
CA ASP A 53 12.34 18.80 -7.02
C ASP A 53 11.36 17.71 -7.50
N ILE A 54 11.59 17.13 -8.69
CA ILE A 54 10.75 16.02 -9.20
C ILE A 54 11.13 14.71 -8.50
N GLU A 55 12.40 14.50 -8.19
CA GLU A 55 12.82 13.34 -7.39
C GLU A 55 12.24 13.38 -5.98
N ASP A 56 12.32 14.55 -5.33
CA ASP A 56 11.85 14.76 -3.97
C ASP A 56 10.32 14.71 -3.90
N ALA A 57 9.60 15.32 -4.85
CA ALA A 57 8.14 15.24 -4.91
C ALA A 57 7.65 13.82 -5.20
N THR A 58 8.31 13.07 -6.08
CA THR A 58 7.94 11.67 -6.35
C THR A 58 8.20 10.79 -5.13
N ALA A 59 9.32 10.99 -4.44
CA ALA A 59 9.63 10.29 -3.19
C ALA A 59 8.64 10.64 -2.08
N GLU A 60 8.28 11.92 -1.93
CA GLU A 60 7.29 12.38 -0.96
C GLU A 60 5.89 11.81 -1.25
N TRP A 61 5.50 11.69 -2.52
CA TRP A 61 4.22 11.09 -2.91
C TRP A 61 4.18 9.58 -2.68
N PHE A 62 5.32 8.88 -2.84
CA PHE A 62 5.47 7.49 -2.43
C PHE A 62 5.46 7.32 -0.90
N LEU A 63 6.06 8.25 -0.16
CA LEU A 63 6.08 8.22 1.31
C LEU A 63 4.71 8.60 1.93
N LYS A 64 3.92 9.43 1.25
CA LYS A 64 2.52 9.72 1.61
C LYS A 64 1.52 8.70 1.05
N GLY A 65 1.94 7.86 0.10
CA GLY A 65 1.18 6.78 -0.53
C GLY A 65 1.72 5.40 -0.19
N ASP A 66 2.23 5.21 1.03
CA ASP A 66 2.61 3.89 1.51
C ASP A 66 1.35 3.10 1.88
N ASP A 67 0.73 2.50 0.86
CA ASP A 67 -0.49 1.70 1.02
C ASP A 67 -0.30 0.54 2.00
N ILE A 68 0.94 0.04 2.18
CA ILE A 68 1.23 -1.03 3.14
C ILE A 68 1.18 -0.46 4.56
N GLU A 69 1.79 0.70 4.79
CA GLU A 69 1.75 1.39 6.09
C GLU A 69 0.32 1.81 6.45
N ASN A 70 -0.42 2.40 5.50
CA ASN A 70 -1.80 2.82 5.71
C ASN A 70 -2.69 1.62 6.04
N TRP A 71 -2.63 0.55 5.24
CA TRP A 71 -3.38 -0.66 5.51
C TRP A 71 -2.99 -1.27 6.86
N ALA A 72 -1.70 -1.30 7.20
CA ALA A 72 -1.22 -1.84 8.47
C ALA A 72 -1.75 -1.04 9.67
N HIS A 73 -1.80 0.29 9.58
CA HIS A 73 -2.38 1.14 10.61
C HIS A 73 -3.89 0.97 10.75
N GLU A 74 -4.60 0.73 9.65
CA GLU A 74 -6.05 0.55 9.65
C GLU A 74 -6.46 -0.85 10.16
N HIS A 75 -5.69 -1.89 9.82
CA HIS A 75 -6.12 -3.28 9.96
C HIS A 75 -5.28 -4.10 10.94
N LEU A 76 -4.12 -3.62 11.40
CA LEU A 76 -3.28 -4.35 12.38
C LEU A 76 -3.30 -3.64 13.74
N ILE A 77 -3.96 -4.28 14.70
CA ILE A 77 -4.08 -3.78 16.08
C ILE A 77 -3.14 -4.59 16.98
N GLU A 78 -2.49 -3.92 17.92
CA GLU A 78 -1.62 -4.58 18.91
C GLU A 78 -2.42 -5.58 19.76
N ASP A 79 -1.94 -6.83 19.79
CA ASP A 79 -2.45 -7.91 20.63
C ASP A 79 -1.33 -8.93 20.88
N THR A 80 -0.77 -8.91 22.09
CA THR A 80 0.36 -9.76 22.49
C THR A 80 0.07 -11.26 22.42
N ASN A 81 -1.20 -11.66 22.43
CA ASN A 81 -1.60 -13.06 22.34
C ASN A 81 -1.85 -13.50 20.90
N SER A 82 -1.90 -12.57 19.96
CA SER A 82 -2.13 -12.85 18.55
C SER A 82 -0.82 -12.91 17.76
N ARG A 83 -0.83 -13.77 16.74
CA ARG A 83 0.32 -14.03 15.86
C ARG A 83 -0.12 -14.64 14.52
N PRO A 84 -0.88 -13.88 13.69
CA PRO A 84 -1.41 -14.36 12.43
C PRO A 84 -0.29 -14.81 11.47
N ARG A 85 -0.62 -15.75 10.58
CA ARG A 85 0.31 -16.18 9.53
C ARG A 85 0.56 -15.01 8.57
N SER A 86 1.84 -14.77 8.25
CA SER A 86 2.23 -13.70 7.32
C SER A 86 1.64 -13.91 5.93
N SER A 87 1.44 -15.16 5.52
CA SER A 87 0.80 -15.51 4.26
C SER A 87 -0.67 -15.12 4.21
N TRP A 88 -1.38 -15.27 5.33
CA TRP A 88 -2.79 -14.91 5.43
C TRP A 88 -2.97 -13.39 5.43
N LEU A 89 -2.20 -12.66 6.24
CA LEU A 89 -2.20 -11.18 6.20
C LEU A 89 -1.88 -10.63 4.82
N TYR A 90 -0.97 -11.27 4.09
CA TYR A 90 -0.71 -10.88 2.71
C TYR A 90 -1.95 -11.08 1.83
N SER A 91 -2.67 -12.20 1.95
CA SER A 91 -3.93 -12.42 1.22
C SER A 91 -4.97 -11.35 1.54
N GLU A 92 -5.15 -10.99 2.81
CA GLU A 92 -6.06 -9.91 3.23
C GLU A 92 -5.71 -8.58 2.55
N LEU A 93 -4.43 -8.20 2.57
CA LEU A 93 -3.96 -7.01 1.86
C LEU A 93 -4.16 -7.10 0.34
N LYS A 94 -3.98 -8.29 -0.27
CA LYS A 94 -4.29 -8.47 -1.70
C LYS A 94 -5.77 -8.24 -1.99
N TYR A 95 -6.67 -8.68 -1.12
CA TYR A 95 -8.10 -8.44 -1.28
C TYR A 95 -8.43 -6.95 -1.17
N TYR A 96 -7.90 -6.28 -0.13
CA TYR A 96 -8.02 -4.84 0.03
C TYR A 96 -7.57 -4.08 -1.24
N TRP A 97 -6.41 -4.44 -1.79
CA TRP A 97 -5.92 -3.83 -3.02
C TRP A 97 -6.77 -4.12 -4.26
N ALA A 98 -7.31 -5.34 -4.38
CA ALA A 98 -8.18 -5.70 -5.49
C ALA A 98 -9.51 -4.91 -5.44
N GLU A 99 -10.09 -4.74 -4.26
CA GLU A 99 -11.30 -3.92 -4.06
C GLU A 99 -11.06 -2.44 -4.37
N ASN A 100 -9.84 -1.95 -4.11
CA ASN A 100 -9.42 -0.58 -4.39
C ASN A 100 -8.85 -0.39 -5.81
N GLY A 101 -8.97 -1.38 -6.71
CA GLY A 101 -8.62 -1.25 -8.13
C GLY A 101 -7.12 -1.30 -8.45
N LEU A 102 -6.29 -1.85 -7.56
CA LEU A 102 -4.86 -2.02 -7.83
C LEU A 102 -4.62 -3.24 -8.72
N GLU A 103 -4.25 -3.00 -9.99
CA GLU A 103 -4.01 -4.08 -10.96
C GLU A 103 -2.71 -4.87 -10.71
N LYS A 104 -1.69 -4.22 -10.12
CA LYS A 104 -0.37 -4.83 -9.92
C LYS A 104 -0.01 -4.89 -8.44
N VAL A 105 -0.15 -6.08 -7.89
CA VAL A 105 0.08 -6.34 -6.47
C VAL A 105 1.57 -6.61 -6.18
N PRO A 106 2.19 -5.89 -5.21
CA PRO A 106 3.53 -6.21 -4.74
C PRO A 106 3.63 -7.65 -4.22
N SER A 107 4.79 -8.29 -4.41
CA SER A 107 5.00 -9.65 -3.90
C SER A 107 4.99 -9.69 -2.36
N SER A 108 4.59 -10.84 -1.79
CA SER A 108 4.64 -11.07 -0.33
C SER A 108 5.99 -10.73 0.30
N LYS A 109 7.10 -11.01 -0.41
CA LYS A 109 8.45 -10.69 0.08
C LYS A 109 8.64 -9.18 0.30
N VAL A 110 8.13 -8.36 -0.61
CA VAL A 110 8.21 -6.90 -0.55
C VAL A 110 7.35 -6.38 0.61
N VAL A 111 6.12 -6.87 0.71
CA VAL A 111 5.20 -6.50 1.81
C VAL A 111 5.80 -6.82 3.18
N MET A 112 6.30 -8.03 3.36
CA MET A 112 6.89 -8.44 4.63
C MET A 112 8.22 -7.77 4.94
N ALA A 113 8.96 -7.30 3.92
CA ALA A 113 10.13 -6.46 4.14
C ALA A 113 9.69 -5.09 4.68
N ARG A 114 8.67 -4.47 4.06
CA ARG A 114 8.15 -3.17 4.49
C ARG A 114 7.55 -3.21 5.89
N LEU A 115 6.77 -4.22 6.24
CA LEU A 115 6.25 -4.39 7.60
C LEU A 115 7.38 -4.49 8.65
N ARG A 116 8.52 -5.13 8.33
CA ARG A 116 9.67 -5.12 9.27
C ARG A 116 10.28 -3.73 9.43
N GLU A 117 10.34 -2.95 8.35
CA GLU A 117 10.80 -1.55 8.42
C GLU A 117 9.87 -0.67 9.26
N LEU A 118 8.57 -0.97 9.26
CA LEU A 118 7.55 -0.34 10.12
C LEU A 118 7.59 -0.82 11.59
N GLY A 119 8.47 -1.77 11.92
CA GLY A 119 8.68 -2.23 13.30
C GLY A 119 7.93 -3.50 13.70
N TYR A 120 7.20 -4.14 12.78
CA TYR A 120 6.52 -5.41 13.07
C TYR A 120 7.53 -6.57 13.19
N ASP A 121 7.41 -7.38 14.25
CA ASP A 121 8.22 -8.59 14.44
C ASP A 121 7.66 -9.74 13.58
N ILE A 122 8.43 -10.18 12.58
CA ILE A 122 8.06 -11.25 11.66
C ILE A 122 9.06 -12.39 11.71
N ARG A 123 8.67 -13.50 12.34
CA ARG A 123 9.52 -14.69 12.54
C ARG A 123 8.74 -15.99 12.52
N LYS A 124 9.46 -17.12 12.47
CA LYS A 124 8.82 -18.44 12.55
C LYS A 124 8.32 -18.70 13.97
N ASN A 125 7.05 -19.07 14.10
CA ASN A 125 6.45 -19.42 15.38
C ASN A 125 5.25 -20.35 15.18
N ASN A 126 4.81 -21.03 16.25
CA ASN A 126 3.48 -21.66 16.28
C ASN A 126 2.40 -20.61 16.55
N ALA A 127 1.12 -20.95 16.34
CA ALA A 127 0.01 -20.08 16.76
C ALA A 127 -0.15 -20.12 18.30
N THR A 128 -0.62 -19.02 18.90
CA THR A 128 -1.09 -19.06 20.30
C THR A 128 -2.45 -19.76 20.36
N PHE A 129 -3.34 -19.38 19.43
CA PHE A 129 -4.69 -19.90 19.28
C PHE A 129 -4.87 -20.32 17.81
N PRO A 130 -4.74 -21.61 17.49
CA PRO A 130 -5.01 -22.14 16.16
C PRO A 130 -6.47 -21.93 15.76
N ASN A 131 -6.74 -21.85 14.46
CA ASN A 131 -8.08 -21.69 13.86
C ASN A 131 -8.84 -20.44 14.36
N GLY A 132 -8.15 -19.30 14.44
CA GLY A 132 -8.76 -18.00 14.69
C GLY A 132 -9.50 -17.46 13.45
N GLU A 133 -9.29 -16.19 13.11
CA GLU A 133 -9.80 -15.59 11.86
C GLU A 133 -9.24 -16.29 10.62
N ASP A 134 -8.03 -16.85 10.73
CA ASP A 134 -7.43 -17.71 9.72
C ASP A 134 -7.85 -19.18 9.95
N GLY A 135 -8.94 -19.59 9.30
CA GLY A 135 -9.50 -20.94 9.42
C GLY A 135 -8.57 -22.07 8.92
N ASP A 136 -7.55 -21.73 8.13
CA ASP A 136 -6.54 -22.66 7.62
C ASP A 136 -5.31 -22.77 8.54
N ASP A 137 -5.28 -22.04 9.65
CA ASP A 137 -4.20 -22.06 10.62
C ASP A 137 -4.37 -23.20 11.64
N THR A 138 -3.79 -24.36 11.35
CA THR A 138 -3.80 -25.53 12.25
C THR A 138 -2.80 -25.41 13.41
N GLY A 139 -2.16 -24.25 13.61
CA GLY A 139 -1.21 -24.01 14.69
C GLY A 139 0.22 -24.43 14.37
N GLN A 140 0.47 -24.84 13.13
CA GLN A 140 1.78 -25.24 12.62
C GLN A 140 2.80 -24.10 12.72
N VAL A 141 4.08 -24.48 12.75
CA VAL A 141 5.19 -23.52 12.67
C VAL A 141 5.17 -22.86 11.29
N ALA A 142 4.97 -21.55 11.27
CA ALA A 142 4.91 -20.74 10.06
C ALA A 142 5.55 -19.36 10.32
N HIS A 143 5.82 -18.59 9.26
CA HIS A 143 6.15 -17.18 9.42
C HIS A 143 4.91 -16.43 9.91
N ARG A 144 5.06 -15.70 11.02
CA ARG A 144 3.97 -15.02 11.71
C ARG A 144 4.38 -13.61 12.06
N VAL A 145 3.41 -12.70 12.05
CA VAL A 145 3.56 -11.33 12.55
C VAL A 145 3.17 -11.35 14.01
N ILE A 146 4.12 -11.09 14.91
CA ILE A 146 3.95 -11.30 16.35
C ILE A 146 3.32 -10.07 16.99
N GLY A 147 2.40 -10.30 17.93
CA GLY A 147 1.86 -9.25 18.78
C GLY A 147 0.81 -8.37 18.09
N VAL A 148 0.20 -8.87 17.02
CA VAL A 148 -0.84 -8.14 16.28
C VAL A 148 -2.02 -9.05 15.98
N ARG A 149 -3.22 -8.49 15.97
CA ARG A 149 -4.42 -9.10 15.39
C ARG A 149 -4.85 -8.30 14.17
N TYR A 150 -5.48 -9.00 13.22
CA TYR A 150 -6.13 -8.34 12.11
C TYR A 150 -7.49 -7.80 12.57
N CYS A 151 -7.97 -6.75 11.93
CA CYS A 151 -9.35 -6.31 11.97
C CYS A 151 -9.78 -5.91 10.57
N SER A 152 -10.90 -6.50 10.12
CA SER A 152 -11.59 -6.15 8.88
C SER A 152 -12.34 -4.83 9.00
#